data_AF-A0A4R2HPJ6-F1
#
_entry.id   AF-A0A4R2HPJ6-F1
#
_cell.length_a   1.000
_cell.length_b   1.000
_cell.length_c   1.000
_cell.angle_alpha   90.00
_cell.angle_beta   90.00
_cell.angle_gamma   90.00
#
_symmetry.space_group_name_H-M   'P 1'
#
loop_
_entity.id
_entity.type
_entity.pdbx_description
1 polymer ?
#
loop_
_entity_poly.entity_id
_entity_poly.type
_entity_poly.pdbx_seq_one_letter_code
_entity_poly.pdbx_strand_id
1 'polypeptide(L)'
;MHYWLQTLRLDLLPPSVLSRLVRGTLVFDTGVYANALESGLLDQRPMFTRFDGDQVLWTDGTREHIDSVIFATGYRPNLPYLKDLGALDATGMPLHRRGISLTHSGLTYLGVEFQRSFSSNTLRGVARDAEYVVKALATGRPAGR
;
A
#
# COMPACT_ATOMS: atom_id res chain seq x y z
N MET A 1 17.05 11.83 2.27
CA MET A 1 15.66 11.85 1.70
C MET A 1 14.61 12.25 2.72
N HIS A 2 14.40 11.50 3.81
CA HIS A 2 13.32 11.80 4.77
C HIS A 2 13.37 13.23 5.34
N TYR A 3 14.58 13.76 5.59
CA TYR A 3 14.78 15.17 5.93
C TYR A 3 14.08 16.11 4.93
N TRP A 4 14.31 15.94 3.63
CA TRP A 4 13.70 16.79 2.61
C TRP A 4 12.19 16.60 2.50
N LEU A 5 11.68 15.37 2.64
CA LEU A 5 10.24 15.12 2.63
C LEU A 5 9.53 15.79 3.83
N GLN A 6 10.19 15.85 4.99
CA GLN A 6 9.70 16.57 6.16
C GLN A 6 9.83 18.09 5.99
N THR A 7 11.01 18.58 5.60
CA THR A 7 11.31 20.02 5.45
C THR A 7 10.43 20.68 4.40
N LEU A 8 10.23 20.02 3.25
CA LEU A 8 9.33 20.48 2.19
C LEU A 8 7.86 20.12 2.46
N ARG A 9 7.57 19.48 3.60
CA ARG A 9 6.23 19.04 4.02
C ARG A 9 5.52 18.11 3.04
N LEU A 10 6.27 17.43 2.16
CA LEU A 10 5.75 16.41 1.25
C LEU A 10 5.11 15.24 2.01
N ASP A 11 5.59 14.99 3.23
CA ASP A 11 5.02 14.01 4.16
C ASP A 11 3.56 14.26 4.55
N LEU A 12 3.12 15.52 4.45
CA LEU A 12 1.79 15.97 4.82
C LEU A 12 0.86 16.09 3.62
N LEU A 13 1.35 15.81 2.41
CA LEU A 13 0.51 15.91 1.21
C LEU A 13 -0.70 14.98 1.34
N PRO A 14 -1.92 15.50 1.11
CA PRO A 14 -3.10 14.67 1.10
C PRO A 14 -3.07 13.74 -0.12
N PRO A 15 -3.73 12.58 -0.02
CA PRO A 15 -3.72 11.58 -1.10
C PRO A 15 -4.22 12.14 -2.45
N SER A 16 -5.19 13.06 -2.41
CA SER A 16 -5.76 13.72 -3.59
C SER A 16 -4.79 14.65 -4.33
N VAL A 17 -3.78 15.18 -3.65
CA VAL A 17 -2.74 16.00 -4.27
C VAL A 17 -1.62 15.09 -4.77
N LEU A 18 -1.25 14.08 -3.99
CA LEU A 18 -0.19 13.15 -4.38
C LEU A 18 -0.56 12.35 -5.64
N SER A 19 -1.81 11.91 -5.78
CA SER A 19 -2.28 11.17 -6.95
C SER A 19 -2.21 11.96 -8.26
N ARG A 20 -2.09 13.29 -8.19
CA ARG A 20 -1.85 14.15 -9.38
C ARG A 20 -0.39 14.16 -9.81
N LEU A 21 0.52 13.90 -8.88
CA LEU A 21 1.97 13.96 -9.08
C LEU A 21 2.56 12.57 -9.35
N VAL A 22 1.95 11.52 -8.80
CA VAL A 22 2.46 10.16 -8.80
C VAL A 22 1.49 9.24 -9.53
N ARG A 23 1.96 8.59 -10.60
CA ARG A 23 1.13 7.71 -11.47
C ARG A 23 1.34 6.21 -11.23
N GLY A 24 2.14 5.83 -10.24
CA GLY A 24 2.43 4.44 -9.92
C GLY A 24 3.05 4.29 -8.54
N THR A 25 3.35 3.06 -8.13
CA THR A 25 4.01 2.80 -6.84
C THR A 25 5.39 3.43 -6.84
N LEU A 26 5.66 4.27 -5.84
CA LEU A 26 6.98 4.85 -5.67
C LEU A 26 7.94 3.78 -5.17
N VAL A 27 8.97 3.50 -5.96
CA VAL A 27 10.04 2.56 -5.62
C VAL A 27 11.31 3.37 -5.41
N PHE A 28 12.02 3.11 -4.30
CA PHE A 28 13.36 3.65 -4.12
C PHE A 28 14.35 2.78 -4.88
N ASP A 29 14.89 3.35 -5.95
CA ASP A 29 15.97 2.76 -6.72
C ASP A 29 17.17 3.70 -6.72
N THR A 30 18.36 3.12 -6.68
CA THR A 30 19.63 3.85 -6.83
C THR A 30 20.04 4.01 -8.29
N GLY A 31 19.19 3.54 -9.22
CA GLY A 31 19.41 3.49 -10.66
C GLY A 31 19.86 2.12 -11.14
N VAL A 32 20.26 1.22 -10.23
CA VAL A 32 20.76 -0.12 -10.59
C VAL A 32 19.66 -0.94 -11.28
N TYR A 33 18.45 -0.96 -10.73
CA TYR A 33 17.36 -1.77 -11.28
C TYR A 33 16.72 -1.11 -12.50
N ALA A 34 16.51 0.21 -12.47
CA ALA A 34 16.00 0.96 -13.62
C ALA A 34 16.91 0.78 -14.84
N ASN A 35 18.23 0.93 -14.68
CA ASN A 35 19.19 0.73 -15.77
C ASN A 35 19.19 -0.72 -16.28
N ALA A 36 19.07 -1.72 -15.39
CA ALA A 36 18.99 -3.12 -15.80
C ALA A 36 17.73 -3.41 -16.65
N LEU A 37 16.61 -2.77 -16.33
CA LEU A 37 15.38 -2.86 -17.11
C LEU A 37 15.51 -2.15 -18.45
N GLU A 38 15.97 -0.90 -18.47
CA GLU A 38 16.08 -0.09 -19.69
C GLU A 38 17.11 -0.62 -20.69
N SER A 39 18.20 -1.23 -20.19
CA SER A 39 19.24 -1.84 -21.04
C SER A 39 18.87 -3.21 -21.59
N GLY A 40 17.74 -3.80 -21.17
CA GLY A 40 17.36 -5.17 -21.55
C GLY A 40 18.24 -6.25 -20.92
N LEU A 41 18.93 -5.95 -19.82
CA LEU A 41 19.70 -6.95 -19.07
C LEU A 41 18.80 -8.06 -18.52
N LEU A 42 17.53 -7.73 -18.24
CA LEU A 42 16.51 -8.67 -17.81
C LEU A 42 15.61 -9.03 -18.99
N ASP A 43 15.38 -10.33 -19.19
CA ASP A 43 14.44 -10.86 -20.18
C ASP A 43 12.99 -10.63 -19.72
N GLN A 44 12.52 -9.40 -19.91
CA GLN A 44 11.19 -8.99 -19.45
C GLN A 44 10.13 -9.37 -20.48
N ARG A 45 9.20 -10.23 -20.07
CA ARG A 45 8.10 -10.72 -20.90
C ARG A 45 6.75 -10.62 -20.18
N PRO A 46 5.62 -10.55 -20.89
CA PRO A 46 4.30 -10.75 -20.30
C PRO A 46 4.20 -12.10 -19.56
N MET A 47 3.36 -12.18 -18.53
CA MET A 47 3.21 -13.40 -17.72
C MET A 47 2.80 -14.60 -18.58
N PHE A 48 3.45 -15.76 -18.35
CA PHE A 48 2.99 -17.05 -18.85
C PHE A 48 1.57 -17.38 -18.37
N THR A 49 0.90 -18.32 -19.02
CA THR A 49 -0.53 -18.60 -18.79
C THR A 49 -0.77 -19.65 -17.70
N ARG A 50 0.12 -20.63 -17.56
CA ARG A 50 0.02 -21.69 -16.55
C ARG A 50 1.38 -22.32 -16.26
N PHE A 51 1.48 -22.94 -15.09
CA PHE A 51 2.48 -23.95 -14.80
C PHE A 51 2.05 -25.33 -15.34
N ASP A 52 3.03 -26.17 -15.65
CA ASP A 52 2.88 -27.56 -16.09
C ASP A 52 4.06 -28.38 -15.54
N GLY A 53 3.95 -28.82 -14.27
CA GLY A 53 5.06 -29.45 -13.57
C GLY A 53 6.21 -28.47 -13.32
N ASP A 54 7.38 -28.78 -13.89
CA ASP A 54 8.61 -27.97 -13.88
C ASP A 54 8.68 -26.97 -15.05
N GLN A 55 7.60 -26.82 -15.81
CA GLN A 55 7.53 -25.93 -16.97
C GLN A 55 6.48 -24.83 -16.81
N VAL A 56 6.66 -23.75 -17.57
CA VAL A 56 5.65 -22.72 -17.83
C VAL A 56 5.17 -22.79 -19.28
N LEU A 57 3.90 -22.50 -19.51
CA LEU A 57 3.29 -22.40 -20.84
C LEU A 57 3.05 -20.93 -21.19
N TRP A 58 3.74 -20.45 -22.21
CA TRP A 58 3.60 -19.10 -22.75
C TRP A 58 2.31 -18.93 -23.57
N THR A 59 1.92 -17.68 -23.82
CA THR A 59 0.68 -17.35 -24.56
C THR A 59 0.68 -17.81 -26.01
N ASP A 60 1.85 -18.04 -26.60
CA ASP A 60 2.06 -18.55 -27.96
C ASP A 60 2.08 -20.10 -28.01
N GLY A 61 1.93 -20.78 -26.87
CA GLY A 61 2.00 -22.23 -26.74
C GLY A 61 3.41 -22.79 -26.48
N THR A 62 4.44 -21.93 -26.42
CA THR A 62 5.80 -22.34 -26.10
C THR A 62 5.87 -22.87 -24.67
N ARG A 63 6.66 -23.94 -24.45
CA ARG A 63 6.95 -24.50 -23.13
C ARG A 63 8.39 -24.21 -22.75
N GLU A 64 8.60 -23.83 -21.49
CA GLU A 64 9.93 -23.51 -20.96
C GLU A 64 10.09 -24.13 -19.57
N HIS A 65 11.19 -24.86 -19.37
CA HIS A 65 11.55 -25.42 -18.07
C HIS A 65 12.08 -24.32 -17.15
N ILE A 66 11.67 -24.34 -15.88
CA ILE A 66 12.12 -23.38 -14.87
C ILE A 66 12.50 -24.10 -13.57
N ASP A 67 13.65 -23.75 -13.01
CA ASP A 67 14.13 -24.36 -11.77
C ASP A 67 13.58 -23.67 -10.51
N SER A 68 13.14 -22.42 -10.63
CA SER A 68 12.74 -21.59 -9.49
C SER A 68 11.75 -20.50 -9.87
N VAL A 69 10.82 -20.23 -8.96
CA VAL A 69 9.85 -19.13 -9.07
C VAL A 69 9.97 -18.24 -7.85
N ILE A 70 10.12 -16.93 -8.06
CA ILE A 70 10.12 -15.93 -6.99
C ILE A 70 8.83 -15.11 -7.08
N PHE A 71 7.97 -15.25 -6.06
CA PHE A 71 6.73 -14.46 -5.98
C PHE A 71 7.01 -13.07 -5.39
N ALA A 72 7.19 -12.08 -6.26
CA ALA A 72 7.35 -10.67 -5.90
C ALA A 72 6.03 -9.88 -6.00
N THR A 73 4.91 -10.46 -5.58
CA THR A 73 3.54 -9.93 -5.79
C THR A 73 3.10 -8.84 -4.82
N GLY A 74 3.97 -8.45 -3.87
CA GLY A 74 3.63 -7.52 -2.80
C GLY A 74 2.75 -8.13 -1.71
N TYR A 75 2.08 -7.27 -0.93
CA TYR A 75 1.22 -7.65 0.20
C TYR A 75 -0.13 -6.93 0.13
N ARG A 76 -1.13 -7.48 0.84
CA ARG A 76 -2.45 -6.87 1.04
C ARG A 76 -2.76 -6.79 2.53
N PRO A 77 -3.55 -5.80 2.99
CA PRO A 77 -4.03 -5.78 4.36
C PRO A 77 -4.81 -7.07 4.69
N ASN A 78 -4.50 -7.65 5.85
CA ASN A 78 -5.10 -8.90 6.31
C ASN A 78 -5.83 -8.66 7.64
N LEU A 79 -7.10 -8.25 7.55
CA LEU A 79 -7.90 -7.83 8.70
C LEU A 79 -9.14 -8.70 8.98
N PRO A 80 -9.16 -10.03 8.72
CA PRO A 80 -10.37 -10.83 8.82
C PRO A 80 -10.97 -10.85 10.23
N TYR A 81 -10.16 -10.60 11.26
CA TYR A 81 -10.59 -10.48 12.66
C TYR A 81 -11.55 -9.31 12.91
N LEU A 82 -11.68 -8.37 11.96
CA LEU A 82 -12.65 -7.26 12.02
C LEU A 82 -13.91 -7.52 11.18
N LYS A 83 -14.01 -8.66 10.48
CA LYS A 83 -15.11 -8.94 9.56
C LYS A 83 -16.46 -8.95 10.27
N ASP A 84 -16.57 -9.68 11.37
CA ASP A 84 -17.83 -9.82 12.12
C ASP A 84 -18.23 -8.55 12.85
N LEU A 85 -17.31 -7.60 12.98
CA LEU A 85 -17.59 -6.25 13.47
C LEU A 85 -18.29 -5.39 12.40
N GLY A 86 -18.39 -5.83 11.13
CA GLY A 86 -18.95 -4.99 10.06
C GLY A 86 -18.12 -3.73 9.81
N ALA A 87 -16.83 -3.79 10.12
CA ALA A 87 -15.92 -2.64 10.11
C ALA A 87 -15.16 -2.47 8.78
N LEU A 88 -15.30 -3.40 7.85
CA LEU A 88 -14.55 -3.47 6.59
C LEU A 88 -15.48 -3.26 5.38
N ASP A 89 -14.92 -2.76 4.29
CA ASP A 89 -15.57 -2.74 2.99
C ASP A 89 -15.45 -4.09 2.26
N ALA A 90 -16.02 -4.17 1.05
CA ALA A 90 -16.00 -5.38 0.23
C ALA A 90 -14.58 -5.81 -0.19
N THR A 91 -13.59 -4.93 -0.09
CA THR A 91 -12.18 -5.21 -0.40
C THR A 91 -11.36 -5.62 0.82
N GLY A 92 -11.97 -5.63 2.02
CA GLY A 92 -11.31 -5.95 3.28
C GLY A 92 -10.59 -4.77 3.93
N MET A 93 -10.82 -3.54 3.43
CA MET A 93 -10.23 -2.32 3.97
C MET A 93 -11.12 -1.71 5.06
N PRO A 94 -10.56 -1.07 6.10
CA PRO A 94 -11.39 -0.50 7.16
C PRO A 94 -12.19 0.71 6.71
N LEU A 95 -13.47 0.73 7.09
CA LEU A 95 -14.38 1.85 6.86
C LEU A 95 -14.07 2.99 7.85
N HIS A 96 -13.27 3.95 7.39
CA HIS A 96 -12.83 5.05 8.25
C HIS A 96 -12.74 6.39 7.52
N ARG A 97 -12.76 7.47 8.30
CA ARG A 97 -12.34 8.81 7.84
C ARG A 97 -11.15 9.25 8.69
N ARG A 98 -9.98 9.41 8.06
CA ARG A 98 -8.76 9.87 8.75
C ARG A 98 -8.33 8.99 9.94
N GLY A 99 -8.67 7.70 9.90
CA GLY A 99 -8.44 6.75 10.99
C GLY A 99 -9.59 6.62 11.99
N ILE A 100 -10.61 7.49 11.95
CA ILE A 100 -11.79 7.36 12.82
C ILE A 100 -12.81 6.43 12.17
N SER A 101 -13.27 5.41 12.89
CA SER A 101 -14.24 4.45 12.37
C SER A 101 -15.56 5.13 11.97
N LEU A 102 -16.11 4.70 10.83
CA LEU A 102 -17.43 5.10 10.37
C LEU A 102 -18.55 4.22 10.93
N THR A 103 -18.19 3.09 11.56
CA THR A 103 -19.15 2.05 11.96
C THR A 103 -19.28 1.92 13.48
N HIS A 104 -18.23 2.20 14.25
CA HIS A 104 -18.22 1.99 15.70
C HIS A 104 -17.63 3.19 16.44
N SER A 105 -18.42 3.75 17.37
CA SER A 105 -17.87 4.69 18.36
C SER A 105 -16.88 3.95 19.26
N GLY A 106 -15.68 4.51 19.41
CA GLY A 106 -14.59 3.88 20.19
C GLY A 106 -13.63 3.02 19.36
N LEU A 107 -13.84 2.87 18.05
CA LEU A 107 -12.90 2.21 17.15
C LEU A 107 -12.14 3.24 16.31
N THR A 108 -10.82 3.09 16.26
CA THR A 108 -9.97 3.84 15.33
C THR A 108 -8.88 2.95 14.75
N TYR A 109 -8.37 3.35 13.59
CA TYR A 109 -7.34 2.66 12.84
C TYR A 109 -6.09 3.52 12.78
N LEU A 110 -4.95 2.85 12.71
CA LEU A 110 -3.63 3.48 12.65
C LEU A 110 -2.74 2.71 11.68
N GLY A 111 -1.89 3.44 10.96
CA GLY A 111 -0.95 2.83 10.01
C GLY A 111 -1.61 2.43 8.68
N VAL A 112 -2.85 2.87 8.41
CA VAL A 112 -3.48 2.63 7.11
C VAL A 112 -2.81 3.52 6.06
N GLU A 113 -2.58 2.95 4.87
CA GLU A 113 -2.01 3.69 3.76
C GLU A 113 -2.89 4.91 3.44
N PHE A 114 -2.25 6.08 3.27
CA PHE A 114 -2.96 7.33 2.98
C PHE A 114 -4.03 7.75 4.00
N GLN A 115 -4.02 7.20 5.21
CA GLN A 115 -5.02 7.46 6.26
C GLN A 115 -5.28 8.96 6.44
N ARG A 116 -4.22 9.76 6.60
CA ARG A 116 -4.28 11.23 6.68
C ARG A 116 -3.32 11.91 5.72
N SER A 117 -2.21 11.26 5.38
CA SER A 117 -1.15 11.81 4.55
C SER A 117 -0.34 10.70 3.88
N PHE A 118 0.54 11.09 2.95
CA PHE A 118 1.51 10.17 2.33
C PHE A 118 2.36 9.38 3.34
N SER A 119 2.59 9.93 4.53
CA SER A 119 3.44 9.30 5.56
C SER A 119 2.70 8.37 6.52
N SER A 120 1.38 8.23 6.41
CA SER A 120 0.53 7.60 7.43
C SER A 120 0.89 6.16 7.79
N ASN A 121 1.27 5.33 6.82
CA ASN A 121 1.65 3.92 7.04
C ASN A 121 3.14 3.72 7.39
N THR A 122 3.85 4.79 7.75
CA THR A 122 5.28 4.74 8.02
C THR A 122 5.58 5.14 9.46
N LEU A 123 6.65 4.60 10.05
CA LEU A 123 7.07 4.95 11.42
C LEU A 123 7.28 6.46 11.61
N ARG A 124 7.76 7.16 10.57
CA ARG A 124 7.97 8.62 10.57
C ARG A 124 6.68 9.46 10.56
N GLY A 125 5.56 8.91 10.11
CA GLY A 125 4.29 9.63 9.99
C GLY A 125 3.21 9.17 10.97
N VAL A 126 3.24 7.90 11.36
CA VAL A 126 2.18 7.25 12.15
C VAL A 126 1.96 7.91 13.51
N ALA A 127 2.98 8.48 14.14
CA ALA A 127 2.85 9.16 15.43
C ALA A 127 1.83 10.31 15.40
N ARG A 128 1.82 11.12 14.33
CA ARG A 128 0.87 12.24 14.19
C ARG A 128 -0.57 11.76 13.98
N ASP A 129 -0.72 10.57 13.39
CA ASP A 129 -2.01 9.93 13.19
C ASP A 129 -2.51 9.33 14.51
N ALA A 130 -1.61 8.76 15.32
CA ALA A 130 -1.91 8.27 16.66
C ALA A 130 -2.43 9.40 17.56
N GLU A 131 -1.73 10.53 17.62
CA GLU A 131 -2.16 11.72 18.37
C GLU A 131 -3.57 12.18 17.95
N TYR A 132 -3.85 12.17 16.65
CA TYR A 132 -5.15 12.57 16.12
C TYR A 132 -6.27 11.60 16.53
N VAL A 133 -6.08 10.30 16.36
CA VAL A 133 -7.12 9.30 16.65
C VAL A 133 -7.34 9.13 18.16
N VAL A 134 -6.28 9.20 18.98
CA VAL A 134 -6.40 9.15 20.45
C VAL A 134 -7.19 10.34 20.97
N LYS A 135 -6.94 11.55 20.45
CA LYS A 135 -7.74 12.73 20.81
C LYS A 135 -9.21 12.58 20.41
N ALA A 136 -9.49 11.99 19.24
CA ALA A 136 -10.85 11.71 18.80
C ALA A 136 -11.55 10.68 19.69
N LEU A 137 -10.86 9.60 20.05
CA LEU A 137 -11.34 8.58 20.99
C LEU A 137 -11.68 9.18 22.36
N ALA A 138 -10.75 9.93 22.95
CA ALA A 138 -10.91 10.51 24.29
C ALA A 138 -12.07 11.51 24.38
N THR A 139 -12.43 12.15 23.26
CA THR A 139 -13.53 13.12 23.19
C THR A 139 -14.83 12.53 22.65
N GLY A 140 -14.86 11.23 22.33
CA GLY A 140 -16.03 10.56 21.75
C GLY A 140 -16.44 11.12 20.38
N ARG A 141 -15.51 11.70 19.61
CA ARG A 141 -15.84 12.45 18.40
C ARG A 141 -16.16 11.48 17.24
N PRO A 142 -17.35 11.53 16.62
CA PRO A 142 -17.67 10.67 15.48
C PRO A 142 -16.90 11.11 14.23
N ALA A 143 -16.80 10.21 13.25
CA ALA A 143 -16.19 10.44 11.95
C ALA A 143 -17.04 11.39 11.08
N GLY A 144 -17.06 12.69 11.38
CA GLY A 144 -17.97 13.62 10.69
C GLY A 144 -17.76 15.13 10.87
N ARG A 145 -16.62 15.60 11.40
CA ARG A 145 -16.28 17.04 11.43
C ARG A 145 -14.89 17.30 10.89
#